data_AF-R9IS83-F1
#
_entry.id   AF-R9IS83-F1
#
_cell.length_a   1.000
_cell.length_b   1.000
_cell.length_c   1.000
_cell.angle_alpha   90.00
_cell.angle_beta   90.00
_cell.angle_gamma   90.00
#
_symmetry.space_group_name_H-M   'P 1'
#
loop_
_entity.id
_entity.type
_entity.pdbx_description
1 polymer ?
#
loop_
_entity_poly.entity_id
_entity_poly.type
_entity_poly.pdbx_seq_one_letter_code
_entity_poly.pdbx_strand_id
1 'polypeptide(L)'
;MKGAGYHMEDYRIKMGMRLKKKRKMLNLTQEQMAEKLNVSIKHYGGAERGRAGLSMENLIEICGILGTDLNYLILGEREEKDYIPEKLKELYFSCPEEKRPVFLELMEVALKL
;
A
#
# COMPACT_ATOMS: atom_id res chain seq x y z
N MET A 1 10.93 -0.24 22.97
CA MET A 1 10.35 -0.63 21.66
C MET A 1 9.69 0.60 21.06
N LYS A 2 10.23 1.15 19.97
CA LYS A 2 9.52 2.17 19.17
C LYS A 2 8.64 1.39 18.20
N GLY A 3 7.34 1.34 18.45
CA GLY A 3 6.39 0.86 17.45
C GLY A 3 6.58 1.69 16.18
N ALA A 4 6.48 1.07 15.01
CA ALA A 4 6.51 1.74 13.73
C ALA A 4 5.37 2.76 13.66
N GLY A 5 5.62 3.97 14.16
CA GLY A 5 4.65 5.05 14.16
C GLY A 5 4.44 5.47 12.73
N TYR A 6 3.29 5.11 12.16
CA TYR A 6 2.79 5.75 10.94
C TYR A 6 2.68 7.24 11.23
N HIS A 7 3.68 8.03 10.81
CA HIS A 7 3.55 9.48 10.83
C HIS A 7 2.46 9.86 9.83
N MET A 8 1.27 10.21 10.34
CA MET A 8 0.07 10.49 9.54
C MET A 8 0.23 11.63 8.52
N GLU A 9 1.29 12.41 8.60
CA GLU A 9 1.59 13.47 7.63
C GLU A 9 2.44 12.97 6.45
N ASP A 10 3.25 11.94 6.67
CA ASP A 10 4.15 11.34 5.68
C ASP A 10 3.38 10.51 4.63
N TYR A 11 2.33 9.78 5.05
CA TYR A 11 1.58 8.94 4.12
C TYR A 11 0.82 9.74 3.06
N ARG A 12 0.27 10.91 3.39
CA ARG A 12 -0.51 11.73 2.43
C ARG A 12 0.38 12.27 1.32
N ILE A 13 1.59 12.71 1.66
CA ILE A 13 2.57 13.19 0.67
C ILE A 13 2.99 12.04 -0.24
N LYS A 14 3.35 10.89 0.33
CA LYS A 14 3.75 9.69 -0.42
C LYS A 14 2.62 9.17 -1.33
N MET A 15 1.39 9.14 -0.83
CA MET A 15 0.19 8.79 -1.60
C MET A 15 -0.03 9.78 -2.75
N GLY A 16 0.05 11.08 -2.47
CA GLY A 16 -0.07 12.13 -3.49
C GLY A 16 0.96 12.01 -4.62
N MET A 17 2.20 11.65 -4.27
CA MET A 17 3.25 11.36 -5.27
C MET A 17 2.89 10.16 -6.14
N ARG A 18 2.35 9.08 -5.56
CA ARG A 18 1.91 7.88 -6.32
C ARG A 18 0.73 8.17 -7.23
N LEU A 19 -0.26 8.94 -6.75
CA LEU A 19 -1.36 9.46 -7.58
C LEU A 19 -0.83 10.20 -8.81
N LYS A 20 0.05 11.16 -8.59
CA LYS A 20 0.68 11.95 -9.66
C LYS A 20 1.46 11.08 -10.64
N LYS A 21 2.22 10.10 -10.15
CA LYS A 21 3.00 9.16 -10.97
C LYS A 21 2.06 8.36 -11.88
N LYS A 22 1.07 7.66 -11.31
CA LYS A 22 0.11 6.83 -12.05
C LYS A 22 -0.70 7.65 -13.05
N ARG A 23 -1.22 8.82 -12.65
CA ARG A 23 -1.94 9.72 -13.57
C ARG A 23 -1.09 10.10 -14.78
N LYS A 24 0.18 10.47 -14.56
CA LYS A 24 1.10 10.83 -15.65
C LYS A 24 1.41 9.66 -16.58
N MET A 25 1.50 8.44 -16.06
CA MET A 25 1.68 7.23 -16.89
C MET A 25 0.50 7.00 -17.84
N LEU A 26 -0.70 7.45 -17.46
CA LEU A 26 -1.90 7.42 -18.30
C LEU A 26 -2.06 8.67 -19.17
N ASN A 27 -1.08 9.58 -19.19
CA ASN A 27 -1.11 10.86 -19.91
C ASN A 27 -2.31 11.76 -19.56
N LEU A 28 -2.87 11.63 -18.36
CA LEU A 28 -4.01 12.43 -17.91
C LEU A 28 -3.54 13.74 -17.26
N THR A 29 -4.25 14.85 -17.48
CA THR A 29 -4.07 16.11 -16.75
C THR A 29 -4.74 16.04 -15.37
N GLN A 30 -4.39 16.97 -14.46
CA GLN A 30 -5.10 17.07 -13.17
C GLN A 30 -6.57 17.41 -13.35
N GLU A 31 -6.90 18.18 -14.39
CA GLU A 31 -8.27 18.54 -14.75
C GLU A 31 -9.07 17.32 -15.23
N GLN A 32 -8.53 16.54 -16.16
CA GLN A 32 -9.16 15.30 -16.63
C GLN A 32 -9.36 14.28 -15.50
N MET A 33 -8.43 14.20 -14.56
CA MET A 33 -8.60 13.30 -13.40
C MET A 33 -9.65 13.82 -12.42
N ALA A 34 -9.67 15.12 -12.17
CA ALA A 34 -10.67 15.74 -11.30
C ALA A 34 -12.09 15.58 -11.87
N GLU A 35 -12.25 15.74 -13.18
CA GLU A 35 -13.50 15.50 -13.91
C GLU A 35 -13.96 14.05 -13.77
N LYS A 36 -13.05 13.08 -13.99
CA LYS A 36 -13.37 11.64 -13.85
C LYS A 36 -13.78 11.23 -12.44
N LEU A 37 -13.27 11.91 -11.42
CA LEU A 37 -13.59 11.68 -10.00
C LEU A 37 -14.72 12.57 -9.49
N ASN A 38 -15.30 13.42 -10.33
CA ASN A 38 -16.32 14.38 -9.94
C ASN A 38 -15.90 15.27 -8.73
N VAL A 39 -14.65 15.76 -8.75
CA VAL A 39 -14.11 16.68 -7.73
C VAL A 39 -13.55 17.93 -8.38
N SER A 40 -13.34 18.98 -7.59
CA SER A 40 -12.66 20.17 -8.11
C SER A 40 -11.18 19.90 -8.44
N ILE A 41 -10.68 20.55 -9.50
CA ILE A 41 -9.25 20.50 -9.88
C ILE A 41 -8.35 20.90 -8.70
N LYS A 42 -8.78 21.91 -7.92
CA LYS A 42 -8.07 22.37 -6.71
C LYS A 42 -7.98 21.27 -5.65
N HIS A 43 -9.07 20.53 -5.43
CA HIS A 43 -9.10 19.43 -4.46
C HIS A 43 -8.18 18.29 -4.90
N TYR A 44 -8.30 17.84 -6.15
CA TYR A 44 -7.43 16.79 -6.70
C TYR A 44 -5.94 17.20 -6.70
N GLY A 45 -5.63 18.43 -7.13
CA GLY A 45 -4.27 18.97 -7.05
C GLY A 45 -3.77 19.17 -5.61
N GLY A 46 -4.67 19.33 -4.65
CA GLY A 46 -4.36 19.28 -3.21
C GLY A 46 -3.98 17.87 -2.76
N ALA A 47 -4.70 16.85 -3.22
CA ALA A 47 -4.44 15.45 -2.92
C ALA A 47 -3.07 15.00 -3.47
N GLU A 48 -2.71 15.37 -4.70
CA GLU A 48 -1.38 15.04 -5.27
C GLU A 48 -0.21 15.69 -4.49
N ARG A 49 -0.47 16.76 -3.75
CA ARG A 49 0.53 17.45 -2.93
C ARG A 49 0.46 17.05 -1.45
N GLY A 50 -0.40 16.11 -1.08
CA GLY A 50 -0.64 15.70 0.31
C GLY A 50 -1.34 16.76 1.17
N ARG A 51 -1.88 17.83 0.57
CA ARG A 51 -2.55 18.96 1.25
C ARG A 51 -4.05 18.76 1.42
N ALA A 52 -4.63 17.76 0.76
CA ALA A 52 -6.02 17.36 0.90
C ALA A 52 -6.11 15.84 0.98
N GLY A 53 -7.03 15.33 1.79
CA GLY A 53 -7.42 13.92 1.77
C GLY A 53 -8.46 13.66 0.67
N LEU A 54 -8.54 12.42 0.21
CA LEU A 54 -9.65 11.91 -0.59
C LEU A 54 -10.54 11.07 0.33
N SER A 55 -11.85 11.02 0.05
CA SER A 55 -12.74 10.09 0.73
C SER A 55 -12.44 8.64 0.32
N MET A 56 -12.97 7.67 1.06
CA MET A 56 -12.79 6.26 0.72
C MET A 56 -13.44 5.91 -0.63
N GLU A 57 -14.59 6.51 -0.94
CA GLU A 57 -15.28 6.36 -2.22
C GLU A 57 -14.40 6.84 -3.38
N ASN A 58 -13.82 8.04 -3.25
CA ASN A 58 -12.89 8.59 -4.24
C ASN A 58 -11.62 7.73 -4.39
N LEU A 59 -11.14 7.13 -3.28
CA LEU A 59 -9.98 6.23 -3.30
C LEU A 59 -10.29 4.91 -4.00
N ILE A 60 -11.50 4.38 -3.88
CA ILE A 60 -11.92 3.17 -4.60
C ILE A 60 -12.05 3.46 -6.09
N GLU A 61 -12.71 4.57 -6.45
CA GLU A 61 -12.92 4.97 -7.83
C GLU A 61 -11.61 5.27 -8.56
N ILE A 62 -10.69 6.00 -7.92
CA ILE A 62 -9.40 6.33 -8.51
C ILE A 62 -8.53 5.09 -8.74
N CYS A 63 -8.66 4.04 -7.91
CA CYS A 63 -7.97 2.77 -8.13
C CYS A 63 -8.42 2.13 -9.46
N GLY A 64 -9.71 2.17 -9.76
CA GLY A 64 -10.26 1.72 -11.04
C GLY A 64 -9.73 2.53 -12.22
N ILE A 65 -9.72 3.87 -12.11
CA ILE A 65 -9.22 4.75 -13.17
C ILE A 65 -7.71 4.55 -13.42
N LEU A 66 -6.92 4.42 -12.34
CA LEU A 66 -5.47 4.33 -12.40
C LEU A 66 -4.92 2.92 -12.68
N GLY A 67 -5.78 1.89 -12.66
CA GLY A 67 -5.36 0.49 -12.78
C GLY A 67 -4.36 0.12 -11.68
N THR A 68 -4.68 0.45 -10.43
CA THR A 68 -3.82 0.19 -9.27
C THR A 68 -4.65 -0.28 -8.09
N ASP A 69 -4.02 -0.94 -7.13
CA ASP A 69 -4.69 -1.32 -5.89
C ASP A 69 -4.51 -0.24 -4.80
N LEU A 70 -5.44 -0.28 -3.82
CA LEU A 70 -5.48 0.66 -2.71
C LEU A 70 -4.28 0.51 -1.77
N ASN A 71 -3.74 -0.71 -1.60
CA ASN A 71 -2.60 -0.93 -0.71
C ASN A 71 -1.35 -0.26 -1.28
N TYR A 72 -1.08 -0.43 -2.57
CA TYR A 72 -0.01 0.30 -3.25
C TYR A 72 -0.19 1.81 -3.10
N LEU A 73 -1.42 2.30 -3.27
CA LEU A 73 -1.68 3.72 -3.25
C LEU A 73 -1.37 4.33 -1.87
N ILE A 74 -1.74 3.66 -0.79
CA ILE A 74 -1.58 4.14 0.59
C ILE A 74 -0.20 3.79 1.18
N LEU A 75 0.22 2.54 1.04
CA LEU A 75 1.42 1.99 1.70
C LEU A 75 2.65 2.05 0.79
N GLY A 76 2.47 2.05 -0.53
CA GLY A 76 3.56 1.95 -1.51
C GLY A 76 3.88 0.51 -1.89
N GLU A 77 5.02 0.33 -2.56
CA GLU A 77 5.54 -1.01 -2.82
C GLU A 77 5.91 -1.64 -1.47
N ARG A 78 5.44 -2.86 -1.22
CA ARG A 78 5.96 -3.63 -0.10
C ARG A 78 7.43 -3.89 -0.39
N GLU A 79 8.30 -3.65 0.58
CA GLU A 79 9.66 -4.19 0.47
C GLU A 79 9.53 -5.71 0.34
N GLU A 80 10.31 -6.36 -0.53
CA GLU A 80 10.34 -7.82 -0.67
C GLU A 80 10.51 -8.56 0.67
N LYS A 81 11.07 -7.87 1.67
CA LYS A 81 11.23 -8.34 3.05
C LYS A 81 9.92 -8.70 3.75
N ASP A 82 8.78 -8.16 3.31
CA ASP A 82 7.46 -8.45 3.87
C ASP A 82 6.75 -9.62 3.15
N TYR A 83 7.40 -10.21 2.14
CA TYR A 83 6.86 -11.37 1.43
C TYR A 83 7.20 -12.66 2.17
N ILE A 84 6.17 -13.29 2.75
CA ILE A 84 6.25 -14.66 3.26
C ILE A 84 5.81 -15.60 2.13
N PRO A 85 6.69 -16.52 1.65
CA PRO A 85 6.33 -17.48 0.63
C PRO A 85 5.08 -18.27 1.02
N GLU A 86 4.15 -18.45 0.08
CA GLU A 86 2.89 -19.15 0.36
C GLU A 86 3.13 -20.56 0.90
N LYS A 87 4.18 -21.22 0.39
CA LYS A 87 4.57 -22.54 0.88
C LYS A 87 4.93 -22.56 2.37
N LEU A 88 5.55 -21.50 2.88
CA LEU A 88 5.90 -21.40 4.30
C LEU A 88 4.65 -21.25 5.16
N LYS A 89 3.65 -20.48 4.69
CA LYS A 89 2.35 -20.37 5.37
C LYS A 89 1.62 -21.70 5.40
N GLU A 90 1.56 -22.40 4.27
CA GLU A 90 0.96 -23.74 4.17
C GLU A 90 1.57 -24.70 5.18
N LEU A 91 2.91 -24.74 5.28
CA LEU A 91 3.61 -25.61 6.22
C LEU A 91 3.30 -25.26 7.68
N TYR A 92 3.27 -23.96 8.02
CA TYR A 92 2.96 -23.51 9.38
C TYR A 92 1.51 -23.85 9.78
N PHE A 93 0.54 -23.63 8.89
CA PHE A 93 -0.87 -23.92 9.16
C PHE A 93 -1.18 -25.42 9.15
N SER A 94 -0.45 -26.22 8.36
CA SER A 94 -0.56 -27.68 8.35
C SER A 94 0.16 -28.34 9.55
N CYS A 95 0.99 -27.58 10.27
CA CYS A 95 1.67 -28.05 11.48
C CYS A 95 0.65 -28.15 12.63
N PRO A 96 0.54 -29.32 13.31
CA PRO A 96 -0.22 -29.43 14.56
C PRO A 96 0.19 -28.35 15.55
N GLU A 97 -0.77 -27.76 16.28
CA GLU A 97 -0.50 -26.58 17.11
C GLU A 97 0.61 -26.83 18.14
N GLU A 98 0.62 -28.02 18.73
CA GLU A 98 1.62 -28.45 19.71
C GLU A 98 3.04 -28.57 19.13
N LYS A 99 3.18 -28.65 17.80
CA LYS A 99 4.48 -28.75 17.10
C LYS A 99 4.96 -27.41 16.55
N ARG A 100 4.12 -26.37 16.52
CA ARG A 100 4.50 -25.03 16.03
C ARG A 100 5.69 -24.42 16.78
N PRO A 101 5.86 -24.56 18.11
CA PRO A 101 7.05 -24.05 18.80
C PRO A 101 8.34 -24.66 18.23
N VAL A 102 8.38 -25.99 18.09
CA VAL A 102 9.53 -26.71 17.51
C VAL A 102 9.75 -26.33 16.05
N PHE A 103 8.68 -26.14 15.28
CA PHE A 103 8.78 -25.67 13.90
C PHE A 103 9.49 -24.30 13.80
N LEU A 104 9.17 -23.38 14.71
CA LEU A 104 9.83 -22.07 14.77
C LEU A 104 11.30 -22.19 15.22
N GLU A 105 11.60 -23.04 16.21
CA GLU A 105 12.99 -23.31 16.62
C GLU A 105 13.84 -23.84 15.45
N LEU A 106 13.30 -24.75 14.64
CA LEU A 106 13.99 -25.24 13.44
C LEU A 106 14.28 -24.13 12.43
N MET A 107 13.34 -23.20 12.24
CA MET A 107 13.55 -22.04 11.38
C MET A 107 14.63 -21.11 11.94
N GLU A 108 14.66 -20.88 13.26
CA GLU A 108 15.71 -20.07 13.90
C GLU A 108 17.10 -20.70 13.77
N VAL A 109 17.20 -22.03 13.83
CA VAL A 109 18.45 -22.76 13.56
C VAL A 109 18.87 -22.52 12.11
N ALA A 110 17.95 -22.60 11.15
CA ALA A 110 18.25 -22.37 9.73
C ALA A 110 18.80 -20.97 9.44
N LEU A 111 18.44 -19.95 10.22
CA LEU A 111 18.98 -18.59 10.10
C LEU A 111 20.46 -18.46 10.53
N LYS A 112 20.99 -19.45 11.25
CA LYS A 112 22.36 -19.46 11.78
C LYS A 112 23.31 -20.34 10.94
N LEU A 113 22.80 -21.02 9.91
CA LEU A 113 23.56 -21.81 8.95
C LEU A 113 24.14 -20.91 7.85
#